data_AF-A0AAD7G1U6-F1
#
_entry.id   AF-A0AAD7G1U6-F1
#
_cell.length_a   1.000
_cell.length_b   1.000
_cell.length_c   1.000
_cell.angle_alpha   90.00
_cell.angle_beta   90.00
_cell.angle_gamma   90.00
#
_symmetry.space_group_name_H-M   'P 1'
#
loop_
_entity.id
_entity.type
_entity.pdbx_description
1 polymer ?
#
loop_
_entity_poly.entity_id
_entity_poly.type
_entity_poly.pdbx_seq_one_letter_code
_entity_poly.pdbx_strand_id
1 'polypeptide(L)'
;MKVRWNTTLAEIKQAQLLQPAFDVFVSGLPNGLTEKPKRVAQSRKKKWEMYVNFFFPIRNVLDICQVLKQCTLEFSKKTAPTITKVLPLYKLMEVTLPELGTEHEFDEPALSTALLAGAAVATKYIFNALLGDYVLLGAVLHPAACIAFFRQVNGTPALPPARASCFWTS
;
A
#
# COMPACT_ATOMS: atom_id res chain seq x y z
N MET A 1 -18.90 -10.82 13.19
CA MET A 1 -17.90 -9.76 13.40
C MET A 1 -17.56 -9.11 12.06
N LYS A 2 -17.61 -7.78 11.93
CA LYS A 2 -17.06 -7.10 10.74
C LYS A 2 -15.53 -7.20 10.84
N VAL A 3 -14.91 -8.03 10.01
CA VAL A 3 -13.46 -8.02 9.82
C VAL A 3 -13.10 -6.61 9.35
N ARG A 4 -12.34 -5.86 10.15
CA ARG A 4 -11.83 -4.54 9.76
C ARG A 4 -10.51 -4.78 9.05
N TRP A 5 -10.55 -4.80 7.71
CA TRP A 5 -9.40 -5.08 6.83
C TRP A 5 -8.26 -4.06 6.92
N ASN A 6 -8.35 -3.07 7.81
CA ASN A 6 -7.44 -1.94 7.92
C ASN A 6 -6.95 -1.69 9.36
N THR A 7 -7.07 -2.66 10.28
CA THR A 7 -6.61 -2.52 11.67
C THR A 7 -5.13 -2.16 11.74
N THR A 8 -4.28 -2.87 11.01
CA THR A 8 -2.83 -2.60 10.99
C THR A 8 -2.52 -1.17 10.55
N LEU A 9 -3.13 -0.68 9.46
CA LEU A 9 -2.93 0.70 9.01
C LEU A 9 -3.43 1.73 10.04
N ALA A 10 -4.56 1.45 10.69
CA ALA A 10 -5.10 2.33 11.72
C ALA A 10 -4.18 2.39 12.95
N GLU A 11 -3.64 1.25 13.38
CA GLU A 11 -2.69 1.16 14.49
C GLU A 11 -1.37 1.88 14.19
N ILE A 12 -0.82 1.70 12.98
CA ILE A 12 0.41 2.38 12.55
C ILE A 12 0.20 3.90 12.51
N LYS A 13 -0.94 4.37 11.99
CA LYS A 13 -1.32 5.79 12.02
C LYS A 13 -1.41 6.34 13.44
N GLN A 14 -2.05 5.58 14.32
CA GLN A 14 -2.18 5.97 15.72
C GLN A 14 -0.80 6.05 16.40
N ALA A 15 0.08 5.09 16.12
CA ALA A 15 1.46 5.10 16.62
C ALA A 15 2.23 6.35 16.15
N GLN A 16 2.10 6.73 14.89
CA GLN A 16 2.70 7.96 14.36
C GLN A 16 2.16 9.22 15.03
N LEU A 17 0.85 9.30 15.28
CA LEU A 17 0.21 10.43 15.98
C LEU A 17 0.66 10.54 17.44
N LEU A 18 0.91 9.41 18.10
CA LEU A 18 1.36 9.35 19.48
C LEU A 18 2.86 9.61 19.65
N GLN A 19 3.65 9.58 18.56
CA GLN A 19 5.10 9.74 18.61
C GLN A 19 5.53 11.01 19.38
N PRO A 20 5.02 12.23 19.10
CA PRO A 20 5.48 13.42 19.80
C PRO A 20 5.16 13.39 21.31
N ALA A 21 4.00 12.86 21.68
CA ALA A 21 3.60 12.71 23.08
C ALA A 21 4.48 11.69 23.80
N PHE A 22 4.84 10.60 23.12
CA PHE A 22 5.79 9.62 23.63
C PHE A 22 7.18 10.22 23.83
N ASP A 23 7.67 11.01 22.87
CA ASP A 23 8.99 11.67 22.98
C ASP A 23 9.05 12.66 24.15
N VAL A 24 7.98 13.44 24.37
CA VAL A 24 7.86 14.33 25.54
C VAL A 24 7.85 13.53 26.85
N PHE A 25 7.11 12.42 26.90
CA PHE A 25 7.08 11.55 28.06
C PHE A 25 8.45 10.93 28.37
N VAL A 26 9.14 10.39 27.36
CA VAL A 26 10.45 9.76 27.49
C VAL A 26 11.50 10.78 27.91
N SER A 27 11.49 11.97 27.31
CA SER A 27 12.44 13.04 27.64
C SER A 27 12.29 13.53 29.09
N GLY A 28 11.06 13.58 29.60
CA GLY A 28 10.70 14.01 30.96
C GLY A 28 10.86 12.96 32.07
N LEU A 29 11.09 11.68 31.76
CA LEU A 29 11.23 10.58 32.74
C LEU A 29 12.13 10.87 33.96
N PRO A 30 13.32 11.50 33.84
CA PRO A 30 14.21 11.72 34.98
C PRO A 30 13.89 12.99 35.77
N ASN A 31 12.91 13.81 35.35
CA ASN A 31 12.62 15.09 35.98
C ASN A 31 11.98 14.89 37.36
N GLY A 32 12.45 15.63 38.37
CA GLY A 32 11.89 15.60 39.73
C GLY A 32 12.24 14.36 40.57
N LEU A 33 13.05 13.44 40.05
CA LEU A 33 13.49 12.24 40.77
C LEU A 33 14.90 12.41 41.35
N THR A 34 15.14 11.86 42.54
CA THR A 34 16.45 11.81 43.21
C THR A 34 16.97 10.38 43.36
N GLU A 35 18.30 10.23 43.41
CA GLU A 35 19.01 8.98 43.74
C GLU A 35 18.63 7.72 42.91
N LYS A 36 18.16 6.65 43.56
CA LYS A 36 17.86 5.33 42.96
C LYS A 36 16.75 5.42 41.90
N PRO A 37 15.58 6.04 42.17
CA PRO A 37 14.55 6.27 41.15
C PRO A 37 15.06 6.97 39.88
N LYS A 38 15.94 7.97 40.04
CA LYS A 38 16.53 8.69 38.90
C LYS A 38 17.37 7.79 38.01
N ARG A 39 18.19 6.91 38.60
CA ARG A 39 19.01 5.94 37.84
C ARG A 39 18.14 4.94 37.06
N VAL A 40 17.04 4.47 37.66
CA VAL A 40 16.09 3.56 36.98
C VAL A 40 15.39 4.28 35.83
N ALA A 41 14.94 5.52 36.04
CA ALA A 41 14.30 6.33 35.00
C ALA A 41 15.26 6.63 33.84
N GLN A 42 16.53 6.93 34.12
CA GLN A 42 17.56 7.13 33.08
C GLN A 42 17.83 5.85 32.28
N SER A 43 17.89 4.68 32.94
CA SER A 43 18.05 3.40 32.24
C SER A 43 16.86 3.11 31.32
N ARG A 44 15.62 3.36 31.78
CA ARG A 44 14.41 3.22 30.96
C ARG A 44 14.36 4.22 29.82
N LYS A 45 14.72 5.49 30.07
CA LYS A 45 14.85 6.53 29.06
C LYS A 45 15.82 6.10 27.96
N LYS A 46 17.04 5.67 28.32
CA LYS A 46 18.02 5.18 27.35
C LYS A 46 17.50 3.99 26.53
N LYS A 47 16.78 3.05 27.18
CA LYS A 47 16.16 1.92 26.47
C LYS A 47 15.08 2.38 25.50
N TRP A 48 14.26 3.36 25.88
CA TRP A 48 13.12 3.84 25.08
C TRP A 48 13.51 4.86 24.01
N GLU A 49 14.57 5.65 24.23
CA GLU A 49 15.17 6.52 23.21
C GLU A 49 15.71 5.72 22.02
N MET A 50 16.21 4.49 22.23
CA MET A 50 16.59 3.61 21.11
C MET A 50 15.41 3.26 20.20
N TYR A 51 14.16 3.31 20.70
CA TYR A 51 12.96 3.08 19.90
C TYR A 51 12.54 4.32 19.10
N VAL A 52 13.15 5.49 19.31
CA VAL A 52 12.87 6.68 18.48
C VAL A 52 13.29 6.43 17.03
N ASN A 53 14.40 5.70 16.82
CA ASN A 53 14.85 5.25 15.49
C ASN A 53 13.90 4.23 14.87
N PHE A 54 13.05 3.57 15.66
CA PHE A 54 12.07 2.60 15.18
C PHE A 54 10.88 3.25 14.46
N PHE A 55 10.66 4.56 14.67
CA PHE A 55 9.59 5.29 14.00
C PHE A 55 9.89 5.64 12.54
N PHE A 56 11.16 5.58 12.11
CA PHE A 56 11.51 5.82 10.71
C PHE A 56 10.99 4.68 9.79
N PRO A 57 11.27 3.40 10.04
CA PRO A 57 10.67 2.29 9.29
C PRO A 57 9.13 2.29 9.31
N ILE A 58 8.54 2.71 10.43
CA ILE A 58 7.09 2.83 10.57
C ILE A 58 6.49 3.83 9.55
N ARG A 59 7.19 4.92 9.24
CA ARG A 59 6.73 5.89 8.22
C ARG A 59 6.79 5.30 6.82
N ASN A 60 7.86 4.58 6.49
CA ASN A 60 8.01 3.91 5.19
C ASN A 60 6.89 2.88 4.98
N VAL A 61 6.62 2.05 6.00
CA VAL A 61 5.49 1.10 5.99
C VAL A 61 4.15 1.81 5.84
N LEU A 62 3.97 2.97 6.48
CA LEU A 62 2.75 3.75 6.39
C LEU A 62 2.50 4.22 4.95
N ASP A 63 3.51 4.77 4.27
CA ASP A 63 3.40 5.29 2.91
C ASP A 63 3.05 4.17 1.91
N ILE A 64 3.67 3.00 2.05
CA ILE A 64 3.30 1.79 1.29
C ILE A 64 1.83 1.41 1.54
N CYS A 65 1.41 1.40 2.82
CA CYS A 65 0.02 1.09 3.16
C CYS A 65 -0.98 2.12 2.63
N GLN A 66 -0.55 3.35 2.30
CA GLN A 66 -1.41 4.33 1.65
C GLN A 66 -1.77 3.92 0.22
N VAL A 67 -0.85 3.31 -0.53
CA VAL A 67 -1.12 2.76 -1.87
C VAL A 67 -2.21 1.69 -1.81
N LEU A 68 -2.10 0.77 -0.85
CA LEU A 68 -3.09 -0.28 -0.62
C LEU A 68 -4.45 0.29 -0.17
N LYS A 69 -4.43 1.29 0.71
CA LYS A 69 -5.63 2.02 1.13
C LYS A 69 -6.30 2.68 -0.07
N GLN A 70 -5.54 3.30 -0.97
CA GLN A 70 -6.08 3.97 -2.15
C GLN A 70 -6.78 2.97 -3.07
N CYS A 71 -6.16 1.82 -3.35
CA CYS A 71 -6.78 0.74 -4.12
C CYS A 71 -8.09 0.26 -3.47
N THR A 72 -8.07 0.04 -2.15
CA THR A 72 -9.26 -0.38 -1.39
C THR A 72 -10.37 0.66 -1.42
N LEU A 73 -10.01 1.95 -1.33
CA LEU A 73 -10.97 3.05 -1.39
C LEU A 73 -11.64 3.13 -2.77
N GLU A 74 -10.88 2.92 -3.84
CA GLU A 74 -11.42 2.88 -5.21
C GLU A 74 -12.46 1.77 -5.39
N PHE A 75 -12.24 0.59 -4.79
CA PHE A 75 -13.23 -0.48 -4.76
C PHE A 75 -14.45 -0.19 -3.88
N SER A 76 -14.33 0.72 -2.92
CA SER A 76 -15.41 1.06 -1.99
C SER A 76 -16.36 2.14 -2.51
N LYS A 77 -16.01 2.82 -3.62
CA LYS A 77 -16.83 3.88 -4.22
C LYS A 77 -18.09 3.28 -4.85
N LYS A 78 -19.27 3.73 -4.38
CA LYS A 78 -20.58 3.28 -4.89
C LYS A 78 -20.99 3.89 -6.24
N THR A 79 -20.33 4.95 -6.67
CA THR A 79 -20.73 5.75 -7.84
C THR A 79 -20.18 5.21 -9.16
N ALA A 80 -19.31 4.21 -9.14
CA ALA A 80 -18.69 3.64 -10.33
C ALA A 80 -18.70 2.11 -10.27
N PRO A 81 -18.82 1.42 -11.43
CA PRO A 81 -18.67 -0.03 -11.48
C PRO A 81 -17.26 -0.40 -11.00
N THR A 82 -17.19 -1.26 -9.99
CA THR A 82 -15.92 -1.70 -9.40
C THR A 82 -15.24 -2.75 -10.25
N ILE A 83 -16.02 -3.53 -11.00
CA ILE A 83 -15.52 -4.65 -11.81
C ILE A 83 -14.56 -4.19 -12.92
N THR A 84 -14.81 -3.01 -13.50
CA THR A 84 -13.95 -2.41 -14.53
C THR A 84 -12.60 -1.97 -13.95
N LYS A 85 -12.52 -1.80 -12.62
CA LYS A 85 -11.31 -1.34 -11.91
C LYS A 85 -10.43 -2.47 -11.40
N VAL A 86 -10.91 -3.72 -11.42
CA VAL A 86 -10.22 -4.87 -10.82
C VAL A 86 -8.83 -5.06 -11.41
N LEU A 87 -8.72 -5.24 -12.73
CA LEU A 87 -7.44 -5.41 -13.41
C LEU A 87 -6.52 -4.18 -13.31
N PRO A 88 -6.99 -2.94 -13.56
CA PRO A 88 -6.14 -1.76 -13.40
C PRO A 88 -5.51 -1.65 -12.00
N LEU A 89 -6.29 -1.91 -10.95
CA LEU A 89 -5.80 -1.76 -9.57
C LEU A 89 -4.80 -2.85 -9.19
N TYR A 90 -5.04 -4.10 -9.59
CA TYR A 90 -4.02 -5.14 -9.40
C TYR A 90 -2.76 -4.88 -10.21
N LYS A 91 -2.89 -4.34 -11.43
CA LYS A 91 -1.74 -3.96 -12.25
C LYS A 91 -0.93 -2.82 -11.64
N LEU A 92 -1.61 -1.82 -11.08
CA LEU A 92 -0.97 -0.75 -10.31
C LEU A 92 -0.15 -1.34 -9.15
N MET A 93 -0.72 -2.25 -8.37
CA MET A 93 0.01 -2.91 -7.28
C MET A 93 1.20 -3.74 -7.77
N GLU A 94 1.04 -4.47 -8.88
CA GLU A 94 2.12 -5.25 -9.48
C GLU A 94 3.31 -4.39 -9.92
N VAL A 95 3.07 -3.16 -10.39
CA VAL A 95 4.12 -2.24 -10.86
C VAL A 95 4.72 -1.42 -9.71
N THR A 96 3.88 -0.83 -8.86
CA THR A 96 4.34 0.12 -7.84
C THR A 96 5.03 -0.57 -6.65
N LEU A 97 4.62 -1.79 -6.26
CA LEU A 97 5.22 -2.45 -5.11
C LEU A 97 6.70 -2.83 -5.34
N PRO A 98 7.11 -3.38 -6.51
CA PRO A 98 8.52 -3.61 -6.81
C PRO A 98 9.36 -2.34 -6.88
N GLU A 99 8.83 -1.24 -7.45
CA GLU A 99 9.53 0.06 -7.52
C GLU A 99 9.85 0.56 -6.10
N LEU A 100 8.86 0.55 -5.21
CA LEU A 100 9.07 0.85 -3.79
C LEU A 100 10.03 -0.16 -3.13
N GLY A 101 9.99 -1.42 -3.56
CA GLY A 101 10.87 -2.48 -3.06
C GLY A 101 12.34 -2.20 -3.36
N THR A 102 12.64 -1.69 -4.55
CA THR A 102 14.00 -1.29 -4.96
C THR A 102 14.48 -0.03 -4.23
N GLU A 103 13.59 0.92 -3.95
CA GLU A 103 13.91 2.12 -3.17
C GLU A 103 14.34 1.77 -1.73
N HIS A 104 13.76 0.72 -1.16
CA HIS A 104 14.02 0.28 0.21
C HIS A 104 14.99 -0.91 0.33
N GLU A 105 15.61 -1.37 -0.76
CA GLU A 105 16.44 -2.59 -0.77
C GLU A 105 17.63 -2.49 0.20
N PHE A 106 18.29 -1.34 0.24
CA PHE A 106 19.50 -1.13 1.05
C PHE A 106 19.19 -0.81 2.52
N ASP A 107 18.17 0.02 2.76
CA ASP A 107 17.85 0.50 4.11
C ASP A 107 17.03 -0.52 4.90
N GLU A 108 16.11 -1.22 4.24
CA GLU A 108 15.12 -2.09 4.88
C GLU A 108 14.87 -3.37 4.05
N PRO A 109 15.81 -4.33 4.02
CA PRO A 109 15.73 -5.51 3.14
C PRO A 109 14.51 -6.39 3.45
N ALA A 110 14.06 -6.42 4.70
CA ALA A 110 12.83 -7.11 5.09
C ALA A 110 11.57 -6.46 4.49
N LEU A 111 11.55 -5.13 4.40
CA LEU A 111 10.45 -4.38 3.77
C LEU A 111 10.46 -4.59 2.25
N SER A 112 11.62 -4.50 1.62
CA SER A 112 11.80 -4.81 0.20
C SER A 112 11.29 -6.22 -0.14
N THR A 113 11.68 -7.23 0.65
CA THR A 113 11.19 -8.61 0.49
C THR A 113 9.67 -8.70 0.62
N ALA A 114 9.09 -8.02 1.61
CA ALA A 114 7.64 -8.01 1.82
C ALA A 114 6.89 -7.34 0.64
N LEU A 115 7.45 -6.28 0.06
CA LEU A 115 6.91 -5.58 -1.10
C LEU A 115 6.92 -6.47 -2.34
N LEU A 116 8.03 -7.16 -2.61
CA LEU A 116 8.13 -8.12 -3.71
C LEU A 116 7.15 -9.30 -3.54
N ALA A 117 6.98 -9.79 -2.31
CA ALA A 117 5.97 -10.80 -2.00
C ALA A 117 4.55 -10.26 -2.26
N GLY A 118 4.28 -9.02 -1.90
CA GLY A 118 3.02 -8.33 -2.20
C GLY A 118 2.76 -8.21 -3.71
N ALA A 119 3.78 -7.88 -4.50
CA ALA A 119 3.70 -7.83 -5.95
C ALA A 119 3.38 -9.21 -6.55
N ALA A 120 4.04 -10.27 -6.08
CA ALA A 120 3.77 -11.64 -6.50
C ALA A 120 2.32 -12.07 -6.20
N VAL A 121 1.77 -11.62 -5.06
CA VAL A 121 0.36 -11.83 -4.73
C VAL A 121 -0.56 -11.06 -5.69
N ALA A 122 -0.22 -9.81 -6.04
CA ALA A 122 -0.97 -9.05 -7.04
C ALA A 122 -0.98 -9.76 -8.40
N THR A 123 0.16 -10.23 -8.88
CA THR A 123 0.29 -11.03 -10.11
C THR A 123 -0.59 -12.29 -10.06
N LYS A 124 -0.59 -13.02 -8.94
CA LYS A 124 -1.47 -14.18 -8.74
C LYS A 124 -2.96 -13.79 -8.88
N TYR A 125 -3.37 -12.66 -8.30
CA TYR A 125 -4.74 -12.19 -8.41
C TYR A 125 -5.10 -11.69 -9.81
N ILE A 126 -4.15 -11.12 -10.56
CA ILE A 126 -4.33 -10.82 -12.00
C ILE A 126 -4.65 -12.11 -12.76
N PHE A 127 -3.84 -13.16 -12.59
CA PHE A 127 -4.10 -14.44 -13.26
C PHE A 127 -5.47 -15.02 -12.90
N ASN A 128 -5.85 -15.00 -11.63
CA ASN A 128 -7.17 -15.46 -11.19
C ASN A 128 -8.30 -14.59 -11.78
N ALA A 129 -8.12 -13.28 -11.84
CA ALA A 129 -9.09 -12.35 -12.40
C ALA A 129 -9.27 -12.58 -13.92
N LEU A 130 -8.20 -12.90 -14.64
CA LEU A 130 -8.25 -13.20 -16.07
C LEU A 130 -8.98 -14.51 -16.40
N LEU A 131 -9.17 -15.41 -15.43
CA LEU A 131 -10.00 -16.61 -15.59
C LEU A 131 -11.50 -16.31 -15.44
N GLY A 132 -11.87 -15.14 -14.92
CA GLY A 132 -13.25 -14.76 -14.68
C GLY A 132 -13.85 -13.95 -15.83
N ASP A 133 -14.86 -14.50 -16.50
CA ASP A 133 -15.56 -13.84 -17.62
C ASP A 133 -16.10 -12.45 -17.26
N TYR A 134 -16.63 -12.28 -16.04
CA TYR A 134 -17.15 -10.99 -15.57
C TYR A 134 -16.06 -9.92 -15.44
N VAL A 135 -14.85 -10.31 -15.03
CA VAL A 135 -13.73 -9.37 -14.90
C VAL A 135 -13.21 -8.97 -16.28
N LEU A 136 -13.13 -9.91 -17.21
CA LEU A 136 -12.81 -9.63 -18.61
C LEU A 136 -13.85 -8.71 -19.25
N LEU A 137 -15.13 -8.98 -19.03
CA LEU A 137 -16.22 -8.12 -19.48
C LEU A 137 -16.09 -6.72 -18.88
N GLY A 138 -15.81 -6.62 -17.59
CA GLY A 138 -15.53 -5.35 -16.92
C GLY A 138 -14.36 -4.59 -17.54
N ALA A 139 -13.28 -5.28 -17.91
CA ALA A 139 -12.12 -4.66 -18.53
C ALA A 139 -12.43 -4.12 -19.93
N VAL A 140 -13.18 -4.87 -20.74
CA VAL A 140 -13.65 -4.42 -22.07
C VAL A 140 -14.56 -3.20 -21.96
N LEU A 141 -15.44 -3.19 -20.95
CA LEU A 141 -16.36 -2.09 -20.67
C LEU A 141 -15.72 -0.92 -19.92
N HIS A 142 -14.41 -0.93 -19.69
CA HIS A 142 -13.74 0.19 -19.04
C HIS A 142 -13.81 1.44 -19.94
N PRO A 143 -14.29 2.60 -19.44
CA PRO A 143 -14.54 3.77 -20.29
C PRO A 143 -13.34 4.21 -21.13
N ALA A 144 -12.13 4.20 -20.54
CA ALA A 144 -10.91 4.56 -21.27
C ALA A 144 -10.58 3.55 -22.39
N ALA A 145 -10.82 2.25 -22.15
CA ALA A 145 -10.59 1.21 -23.14
C ALA A 145 -11.60 1.32 -24.29
N CYS A 146 -12.87 1.56 -23.97
CA CYS A 146 -13.91 1.84 -24.97
C CYS A 146 -13.56 3.07 -25.81
N ILE A 147 -13.15 4.18 -25.18
CA ILE A 147 -12.76 5.41 -25.89
C ILE A 147 -11.55 5.16 -26.80
N ALA A 148 -10.53 4.45 -26.33
CA ALA A 148 -9.35 4.10 -27.13
C ALA A 148 -9.73 3.25 -28.36
N PHE A 149 -10.59 2.25 -28.18
CA PHE A 149 -11.13 1.43 -29.27
C PHE A 149 -11.87 2.29 -30.30
N PHE A 150 -12.82 3.13 -29.88
CA PHE A 150 -13.57 3.98 -30.80
C PHE A 150 -12.70 5.03 -31.52
N ARG A 151 -11.62 5.50 -30.87
CA ARG A 151 -10.63 6.38 -31.51
C ARG A 151 -9.79 5.65 -32.56
N GLN A 152 -9.46 4.37 -32.36
CA GLN A 152 -8.76 3.55 -33.35
C GLN A 152 -9.65 3.18 -34.56
N VAL A 153 -10.93 2.86 -34.33
CA VAL A 153 -11.87 2.49 -35.39
C VAL A 153 -12.10 3.64 -36.38
N ASN A 154 -11.95 4.90 -35.96
CA ASN A 154 -12.03 6.06 -36.84
C ASN A 154 -10.76 6.26 -37.72
N GLY A 155 -9.72 5.43 -37.56
CA GLY A 155 -8.46 5.52 -38.31
C GLY A 155 -8.17 4.35 -39.25
N THR A 156 -8.54 3.11 -38.90
CA THR A 156 -8.61 1.91 -39.76
C THR A 156 -8.99 0.71 -38.87
N PRO A 157 -9.78 -0.27 -39.33
CA PRO A 157 -10.31 -1.31 -38.44
C PRO A 157 -9.26 -2.42 -38.25
N ALA A 158 -8.56 -2.41 -37.12
CA ALA A 158 -7.92 -3.60 -36.58
C ALA A 158 -8.73 -4.04 -35.35
N LEU A 159 -9.34 -5.23 -35.44
CA LEU A 159 -9.94 -5.90 -34.27
C LEU A 159 -8.87 -6.02 -33.18
N PRO A 160 -9.16 -5.67 -31.91
CA PRO A 160 -8.20 -5.89 -30.85
C PRO A 160 -7.94 -7.41 -30.74
N PRO A 161 -6.67 -7.84 -30.63
CA PRO A 161 -6.38 -9.24 -30.39
C PRO A 161 -7.09 -9.67 -29.11
N ALA A 162 -7.79 -10.81 -29.15
CA ALA A 162 -8.63 -11.36 -28.10
C ALA A 162 -7.86 -11.76 -26.81
N ARG A 163 -6.65 -11.24 -26.60
CA ARG A 163 -5.83 -11.46 -25.41
C ARG A 163 -5.28 -10.13 -24.93
N ALA A 164 -5.50 -9.86 -23.65
CA ALA A 164 -5.37 -8.60 -22.93
C ALA A 164 -3.96 -7.95 -22.88
N SER A 165 -3.05 -8.29 -23.80
CA SER A 165 -1.65 -7.85 -23.77
C SER A 165 -1.41 -6.40 -24.18
N CYS A 166 -2.43 -5.67 -24.65
CA CYS A 166 -2.26 -4.32 -25.20
C CYS A 166 -2.87 -3.18 -24.34
N PHE A 167 -3.47 -3.47 -23.18
CA PHE A 167 -4.33 -2.49 -22.49
C PHE A 167 -3.63 -1.57 -21.47
N TRP A 168 -2.33 -1.73 -21.19
CA TRP A 168 -1.73 -1.14 -19.97
C TRP A 168 -0.39 -0.39 -20.16
N THR A 169 -0.13 0.17 -21.34
CA THR A 169 1.00 1.10 -21.53
C THR A 169 0.46 2.48 -21.89
N SER A 170 0.30 3.34 -20.90
CA SER A 170 0.07 4.79 -21.06
C SER A 170 0.64 5.51 -19.87
#